data_AF-A0A7W1DSZ7-F1
#
_entry.id   AF-A0A7W1DSZ7-F1
#
_cell.length_a   1.000
_cell.length_b   1.000
_cell.length_c   1.000
_cell.angle_alpha   90.00
_cell.angle_beta   90.00
_cell.angle_gamma   90.00
#
_symmetry.space_group_name_H-M   'P 1'
#
loop_
_entity.id
_entity.type
_entity.pdbx_description
1 polymer ?
#
loop_
_entity_poly.entity_id
_entity_poly.type
_entity_poly.pdbx_seq_one_letter_code
_entity_poly.pdbx_strand_id
1 'polypeptide(L)'
;MPARFRSSRGFSLAEVLVSMGLLTTVSLGVAQLFALSTRATYTARGQTSTTAMAEQKMEQLRALTWGFDVEGQGLPVTDTNTDLSVDPPTAAGSGLNPSPARSLEESIAGYVDYLDANGVHVGTGTTPPDGSVFIRRWSIQPLPTNPNNTIVLQVVVTPITNEATRTGVTGPWRRLPGDAVLVSVKTRKAQ
;
A
#
# COMPACT_ATOMS: atom_id res chain seq x y z
N MET A 1 65.21 -5.38 -51.15
CA MET A 1 64.04 -5.50 -50.24
C MET A 1 63.97 -4.23 -49.39
N PRO A 2 62.93 -3.38 -49.47
CA PRO A 2 62.77 -2.31 -48.50
C PRO A 2 62.08 -2.84 -47.24
N ALA A 3 62.67 -2.63 -46.07
CA ALA A 3 62.05 -2.88 -44.79
C ALA A 3 60.96 -1.82 -44.55
N ARG A 4 59.70 -2.25 -44.39
CA ARG A 4 58.61 -1.39 -43.90
C ARG A 4 58.78 -1.20 -42.39
N PHE A 5 59.22 -0.01 -41.96
CA PHE A 5 59.09 0.37 -40.56
C PHE A 5 57.60 0.55 -40.23
N ARG A 6 57.08 -0.26 -39.31
CA ARG A 6 55.76 -0.06 -38.70
C ARG A 6 55.79 1.26 -37.93
N SER A 7 54.91 2.19 -38.31
CA SER A 7 54.64 3.38 -37.50
C SER A 7 53.87 2.96 -36.24
N SER A 8 54.58 2.87 -35.12
CA SER A 8 53.99 2.76 -33.78
C SER A 8 53.56 4.16 -33.36
N ARG A 9 52.30 4.54 -33.61
CA ARG A 9 51.78 5.83 -33.11
C ARG A 9 51.39 5.64 -31.63
N GLY A 10 52.07 6.35 -30.73
CA GLY A 10 51.67 6.48 -29.32
C GLY A 10 50.49 7.44 -29.16
N PHE A 11 49.79 7.36 -28.03
CA PHE A 11 48.70 8.29 -27.66
C PHE A 11 49.26 9.66 -27.27
N SER A 12 48.61 10.75 -27.70
CA SER A 12 49.00 12.10 -27.27
C SER A 12 48.43 12.46 -25.90
N LEU A 13 49.13 13.30 -25.13
CA LEU A 13 48.65 13.75 -23.82
C LEU A 13 47.31 14.52 -23.91
N ALA A 14 47.11 15.27 -25.00
CA ALA A 14 45.85 15.96 -25.26
C ALA A 14 44.69 14.97 -25.46
N GLU A 15 44.92 13.88 -26.18
CA GLU A 15 43.93 12.82 -26.41
C GLU A 15 43.56 12.10 -25.11
N VAL A 16 44.53 11.86 -24.22
CA VAL A 16 44.28 11.30 -22.88
C VAL A 16 43.43 12.26 -22.05
N LEU A 17 43.73 13.56 -22.05
CA LEU A 17 42.95 14.57 -21.32
C LEU A 17 41.51 14.66 -21.83
N VAL A 18 41.31 14.67 -23.15
CA VAL A 18 39.98 14.68 -23.75
C VAL A 18 39.23 13.39 -23.42
N SER A 19 39.87 12.24 -23.55
CA SER A 19 39.27 10.94 -23.23
C SER A 19 38.89 10.85 -21.75
N MET A 20 39.75 11.32 -20.86
CA MET A 20 39.48 11.37 -19.42
C MET A 20 38.31 12.31 -19.11
N GLY A 21 38.23 13.48 -19.73
CA GLY A 21 37.10 14.41 -19.57
C GLY A 21 35.77 13.83 -20.08
N LEU A 22 35.79 13.13 -21.22
CA LEU A 22 34.61 12.42 -21.72
C LEU A 22 34.21 11.27 -20.78
N LEU A 23 35.18 10.48 -20.33
CA LEU A 23 34.95 9.36 -19.43
C LEU A 23 34.34 9.81 -18.10
N THR A 24 34.85 10.89 -17.50
CA THR A 24 34.32 11.42 -16.23
C THR A 24 32.89 11.95 -16.40
N THR A 25 32.64 12.70 -17.47
CA THR A 25 31.30 13.25 -17.78
C THR A 25 30.28 12.13 -17.99
N VAL A 26 30.60 11.12 -18.80
CA VAL A 26 29.73 9.96 -19.05
C VAL A 26 29.49 9.16 -17.77
N SER A 27 30.55 8.90 -16.99
CA SER A 27 30.44 8.11 -15.75
C SER A 27 29.55 8.81 -14.71
N LEU A 28 29.68 10.13 -14.54
CA LEU A 28 28.82 10.91 -13.65
C LEU A 28 27.36 10.90 -14.12
N GLY A 29 27.13 11.05 -15.43
CA GLY A 29 25.78 10.96 -16.01
C GLY A 29 25.11 9.61 -15.73
N VAL A 30 25.84 8.50 -15.94
CA VAL A 30 25.33 7.15 -15.67
C VAL A 30 25.02 6.95 -14.19
N ALA A 31 25.87 7.42 -13.28
CA ALA A 31 25.63 7.31 -11.84
C ALA A 31 24.35 8.04 -11.41
N GLN A 32 24.09 9.23 -11.95
CA GLN A 32 22.87 9.98 -11.67
C GLN A 32 21.62 9.27 -12.21
N LEU A 33 21.67 8.76 -13.44
CA LEU A 33 20.57 7.98 -14.02
C LEU A 33 20.29 6.71 -13.20
N PHE A 34 21.33 6.03 -12.72
CA PHE A 34 21.19 4.84 -11.87
C PHE A 34 20.53 5.18 -10.52
N ALA A 35 20.92 6.29 -9.90
CA ALA A 35 20.33 6.77 -8.65
C ALA A 35 18.84 7.12 -8.82
N LEU A 36 18.50 7.81 -9.92
CA LEU A 36 17.11 8.14 -10.26
C LEU A 36 16.27 6.88 -10.50
N SER A 37 16.81 5.92 -11.26
CA SER A 37 16.13 4.64 -11.53
C SER A 37 15.89 3.82 -10.27
N THR A 38 16.89 3.77 -9.37
CA THR A 38 16.76 3.06 -8.08
C THR A 38 15.66 3.67 -7.22
N ARG A 39 15.59 5.00 -7.13
CA ARG A 39 14.53 5.70 -6.40
C ARG A 39 13.15 5.41 -7.02
N ALA A 40 13.05 5.50 -8.34
CA ALA A 40 11.81 5.19 -9.06
C ALA A 40 11.34 3.74 -8.81
N THR A 41 12.28 2.79 -8.84
CA THR A 41 11.99 1.36 -8.58
C THR A 41 11.51 1.15 -7.15
N TYR A 42 12.12 1.82 -6.17
CA TYR A 42 11.71 1.71 -4.77
C TYR A 42 10.30 2.26 -4.54
N THR A 43 10.00 3.45 -5.08
CA THR A 43 8.64 4.03 -5.01
C THR A 43 7.61 3.14 -5.71
N ALA A 44 7.93 2.63 -6.89
CA ALA A 44 7.04 1.73 -7.63
C ALA A 44 6.75 0.44 -6.84
N ARG A 45 7.77 -0.17 -6.22
CA ARG A 45 7.59 -1.35 -5.35
C ARG A 45 6.66 -1.05 -4.18
N GLY A 46 6.84 0.09 -3.51
CA GLY A 46 5.94 0.53 -2.43
C GLY A 46 4.49 0.62 -2.89
N GLN A 47 4.24 1.22 -4.06
CA GLN A 47 2.90 1.34 -4.62
C GLN A 47 2.25 -0.01 -4.92
N THR A 48 2.97 -0.93 -5.57
CA THR A 48 2.47 -2.29 -5.83
C THR A 48 2.18 -3.03 -4.52
N SER A 49 3.05 -2.88 -3.52
CA SER A 49 2.91 -3.48 -2.19
C SER A 49 1.64 -3.01 -1.48
N THR A 50 1.40 -1.70 -1.39
CA THR A 50 0.17 -1.15 -0.77
C THR A 50 -1.10 -1.60 -1.47
N THR A 51 -1.08 -1.75 -2.80
CA THR A 51 -2.24 -2.22 -3.57
C THR A 51 -2.56 -3.67 -3.24
N ALA A 52 -1.57 -4.56 -3.25
CA ALA A 52 -1.76 -5.97 -2.89
C ALA A 52 -2.25 -6.14 -1.44
N MET A 53 -1.71 -5.35 -0.52
CA MET A 53 -2.15 -5.33 0.89
C MET A 53 -3.59 -4.84 1.06
N ALA A 54 -4.01 -3.87 0.26
CA ALA A 54 -5.38 -3.38 0.23
C ALA A 54 -6.33 -4.44 -0.32
N GLU A 55 -5.93 -5.14 -1.39
CA GLU A 55 -6.68 -6.23 -2.00
C GLU A 55 -6.88 -7.38 -1.01
N GLN A 56 -5.82 -7.78 -0.29
CA GLN A 56 -5.91 -8.82 0.74
C GLN A 56 -6.93 -8.47 1.81
N LYS A 57 -6.89 -7.25 2.36
CA LYS A 57 -7.85 -6.83 3.40
C LYS A 57 -9.26 -6.71 2.83
N MET A 58 -9.40 -6.24 1.59
CA MET A 58 -10.69 -6.18 0.90
C MET A 58 -11.28 -7.59 0.75
N GLU A 59 -10.45 -8.59 0.44
CA GLU A 59 -10.89 -9.97 0.33
C GLU A 59 -11.31 -10.55 1.70
N GLN A 60 -10.56 -10.26 2.76
CA GLN A 60 -10.97 -10.62 4.13
C GLN A 60 -12.35 -10.05 4.48
N LEU A 61 -12.61 -8.77 4.17
CA LEU A 61 -13.91 -8.13 4.38
C LEU A 61 -15.02 -8.75 3.51
N ARG A 62 -14.70 -9.09 2.25
CA ARG A 62 -15.64 -9.74 1.33
C ARG A 62 -15.97 -11.18 1.75
N ALA A 63 -15.06 -11.87 2.43
CA ALA A 63 -15.30 -13.22 2.92
C ALA A 63 -16.30 -13.26 4.09
N LEU A 64 -16.45 -12.18 4.86
CA LEU A 64 -17.39 -12.12 5.99
C LEU A 64 -18.85 -12.25 5.55
N THR A 65 -19.67 -12.97 6.32
CA THR A 65 -21.07 -13.23 5.96
C THR A 65 -21.89 -11.95 5.85
N TRP A 66 -22.54 -11.75 4.70
CA TRP A 66 -23.50 -10.67 4.45
C TRP A 66 -24.55 -11.17 3.46
N GLY A 67 -25.62 -11.77 3.99
CA GLY A 67 -26.60 -12.46 3.16
C GLY A 67 -27.87 -12.78 3.93
N PHE A 68 -28.54 -13.85 3.52
CA PHE A 68 -29.71 -14.41 4.18
C PHE A 68 -29.42 -15.84 4.62
N ASP A 69 -30.04 -16.24 5.71
CA ASP A 69 -30.05 -17.63 6.15
C ASP A 69 -30.79 -18.49 5.12
N VAL A 70 -30.14 -19.54 4.64
CA VAL A 70 -30.69 -20.48 3.64
C VAL A 70 -31.32 -21.71 4.28
N GLU A 71 -31.04 -21.99 5.55
CA GLU A 71 -31.54 -23.17 6.27
C GLU A 71 -32.73 -22.84 7.19
N GLY A 72 -32.86 -21.58 7.60
CA GLY A 72 -33.97 -21.10 8.43
C GLY A 72 -35.00 -20.25 7.68
N GLN A 73 -35.36 -19.11 8.28
CA GLN A 73 -36.51 -18.30 7.86
C GLN A 73 -36.20 -17.30 6.74
N GLY A 74 -35.05 -17.41 6.05
CA GLY A 74 -34.64 -16.40 5.07
C GLY A 74 -34.28 -15.05 5.70
N LEU A 75 -33.94 -15.04 6.99
CA LEU A 75 -33.62 -13.80 7.70
C LEU A 75 -32.23 -13.30 7.33
N PRO A 76 -32.01 -11.97 7.35
CA PRO A 76 -30.69 -11.40 7.26
C PRO A 76 -29.66 -12.03 8.21
N VAL A 77 -28.53 -12.45 7.66
CA VAL A 77 -27.36 -12.90 8.44
C VAL A 77 -26.18 -11.98 8.13
N THR A 78 -25.50 -11.56 9.18
CA THR A 78 -24.32 -10.71 9.10
C THR A 78 -23.30 -11.18 10.11
N ASP A 79 -22.05 -11.28 9.68
CA ASP A 79 -20.93 -11.40 10.60
C ASP A 79 -20.75 -10.09 11.34
N THR A 80 -20.94 -10.11 12.65
CA THR A 80 -20.81 -8.94 13.53
C THR A 80 -19.73 -9.14 14.59
N ASN A 81 -18.92 -10.21 14.51
CA ASN A 81 -18.01 -10.60 15.59
C ASN A 81 -16.61 -11.01 15.12
N THR A 82 -16.34 -11.15 13.82
CA THR A 82 -14.98 -11.44 13.37
C THR A 82 -14.06 -10.23 13.58
N ASP A 83 -12.95 -10.43 14.27
CA ASP A 83 -11.86 -9.47 14.40
C ASP A 83 -10.89 -9.64 13.23
N LEU A 84 -10.97 -8.70 12.29
CA LEU A 84 -10.06 -8.60 11.16
C LEU A 84 -8.83 -7.72 11.44
N SER A 85 -8.68 -7.19 12.65
CA SER A 85 -7.52 -6.37 13.02
C SER A 85 -6.33 -7.19 13.50
N VAL A 86 -6.53 -8.48 13.74
CA VAL A 86 -5.52 -9.44 14.15
C VAL A 86 -5.33 -10.53 13.09
N ASP A 87 -4.15 -11.13 13.05
CA ASP A 87 -3.83 -12.26 12.19
C ASP A 87 -3.29 -13.44 13.04
N PRO A 88 -3.93 -14.62 13.02
CA PRO A 88 -5.17 -14.95 12.29
C PRO A 88 -6.42 -14.26 12.89
N PRO A 89 -7.50 -14.08 12.09
CA PRO A 89 -8.76 -13.52 12.58
C PRO A 89 -9.37 -14.32 13.74
N THR A 90 -10.05 -13.63 14.65
CA THR A 90 -10.70 -14.24 15.82
C THR A 90 -12.18 -13.85 15.93
N ALA A 91 -12.96 -14.45 16.83
CA ALA A 91 -14.40 -14.17 17.00
C ALA A 91 -14.72 -13.10 18.07
N ALA A 92 -13.84 -12.10 18.25
CA ALA A 92 -13.94 -11.09 19.31
C ALA A 92 -13.89 -9.64 18.81
N GLY A 93 -14.26 -9.40 17.54
CA GLY A 93 -14.14 -8.11 16.87
C GLY A 93 -15.46 -7.51 16.41
N SER A 94 -15.36 -6.67 15.37
CA SER A 94 -16.48 -5.85 14.89
C SER A 94 -17.21 -6.44 13.68
N GLY A 95 -16.66 -7.48 13.03
CA GLY A 95 -17.21 -8.04 11.80
C GLY A 95 -17.49 -6.95 10.74
N LEU A 96 -18.71 -6.94 10.22
CA LEU A 96 -19.23 -5.96 9.27
C LEU A 96 -20.08 -4.85 9.90
N ASN A 97 -19.94 -4.60 11.21
CA ASN A 97 -20.61 -3.47 11.84
C ASN A 97 -20.13 -2.13 11.26
N PRO A 98 -21.00 -1.09 11.21
CA PRO A 98 -20.61 0.23 10.73
C PRO A 98 -19.41 0.79 11.49
N SER A 99 -18.42 1.25 10.74
CA SER A 99 -17.22 1.87 11.30
C SER A 99 -17.50 3.29 11.79
N PRO A 100 -16.73 3.80 12.77
CA PRO A 100 -16.72 5.22 13.09
C PRO A 100 -16.37 6.10 11.86
N ALA A 101 -16.89 7.33 11.83
CA ALA A 101 -16.80 8.22 10.66
C ALA A 101 -15.37 8.54 10.20
N ARG A 102 -14.38 8.39 11.09
CA ARG A 102 -12.98 8.73 10.86
C ARG A 102 -12.03 7.54 10.73
N SER A 103 -12.57 6.33 10.53
CA SER A 103 -11.75 5.11 10.48
C SER A 103 -10.78 5.04 9.31
N LEU A 104 -10.96 5.83 8.25
CA LEU A 104 -10.01 5.87 7.13
C LEU A 104 -8.84 6.83 7.38
N GLU A 105 -9.07 7.85 8.20
CA GLU A 105 -8.12 8.93 8.48
C GLU A 105 -7.34 8.71 9.78
N GLU A 106 -7.95 8.04 10.76
CA GLU A 106 -7.39 7.84 12.10
C GLU A 106 -7.27 6.35 12.42
N SER A 107 -6.23 6.02 13.19
CA SER A 107 -6.05 4.66 13.70
C SER A 107 -7.08 4.38 14.80
N ILE A 108 -8.20 3.78 14.42
CA ILE A 108 -9.28 3.39 15.34
C ILE A 108 -9.20 1.88 15.57
N ALA A 109 -9.09 1.47 16.84
CA ALA A 109 -9.01 0.06 17.23
C ALA A 109 -10.18 -0.76 16.63
N GLY A 110 -9.87 -1.95 16.10
CA GLY A 110 -10.83 -2.80 15.39
C GLY A 110 -11.06 -2.43 13.92
N TYR A 111 -10.52 -1.30 13.45
CA TYR A 111 -10.62 -0.83 12.05
C TYR A 111 -9.26 -0.47 11.43
N VAL A 112 -8.17 -0.90 12.09
CA VAL A 112 -6.80 -0.67 11.67
C VAL A 112 -5.94 -1.89 11.99
N ASP A 113 -4.97 -2.18 11.13
CA ASP A 113 -3.85 -3.06 11.45
C ASP A 113 -2.54 -2.49 10.89
N TYR A 114 -1.43 -3.04 11.36
CA TYR A 114 -0.08 -2.61 11.00
C TYR A 114 0.69 -3.76 10.39
N LEU A 115 1.45 -3.44 9.33
CA LEU A 115 2.25 -4.41 8.59
C LEU A 115 3.71 -3.99 8.54
N ASP A 116 4.61 -4.97 8.52
CA ASP A 116 6.04 -4.76 8.22
C ASP A 116 6.30 -4.51 6.72
N ALA A 117 7.58 -4.37 6.35
CA ALA A 117 7.99 -4.17 4.95
C ALA A 117 7.61 -5.32 4.00
N ASN A 118 7.37 -6.52 4.54
CA ASN A 118 7.02 -7.72 3.79
C ASN A 118 5.49 -7.94 3.73
N GLY A 119 4.70 -7.11 4.42
CA GLY A 119 3.25 -7.27 4.53
C GLY A 119 2.79 -8.24 5.60
N VAL A 120 3.68 -8.61 6.52
CA VAL A 120 3.34 -9.45 7.66
C VAL A 120 2.71 -8.58 8.74
N HIS A 121 1.64 -9.08 9.36
CA HIS A 121 0.97 -8.42 10.49
C HIS A 121 1.93 -8.28 11.68
N VAL A 122 2.03 -7.06 12.22
CA VAL A 122 2.85 -6.76 13.40
C VAL A 122 2.04 -6.23 14.58
N GLY A 123 0.78 -5.85 14.35
CA GLY A 123 -0.12 -5.49 15.44
C GLY A 123 -1.34 -4.68 15.01
N THR A 124 -2.06 -4.20 16.01
CA THR A 124 -3.32 -3.44 15.90
C THR A 124 -3.37 -2.35 16.97
N GLY A 125 -4.42 -1.53 16.96
CA GLY A 125 -4.66 -0.49 17.95
C GLY A 125 -4.37 0.92 17.44
N THR A 126 -4.42 1.90 18.34
CA THR A 126 -4.34 3.32 17.98
C THR A 126 -2.93 3.81 17.67
N THR A 127 -1.91 3.09 18.14
CA THR A 127 -0.50 3.45 17.95
C THR A 127 0.21 2.35 17.13
N PRO A 128 0.96 2.70 16.08
CA PRO A 128 1.76 1.72 15.35
C PRO A 128 2.84 1.09 16.24
N PRO A 129 2.95 -0.25 16.33
CA PRO A 129 4.07 -0.92 16.97
C PRO A 129 5.40 -0.66 16.25
N ASP A 130 6.51 -0.90 16.95
CA ASP A 130 7.84 -0.88 16.35
C ASP A 130 7.94 -1.88 15.18
N GLY A 131 8.61 -1.48 14.11
CA GLY A 131 8.72 -2.28 12.88
C GLY A 131 7.54 -2.14 11.91
N SER A 132 6.50 -1.39 12.28
CA SER A 132 5.43 -1.04 11.34
C SER A 132 5.98 -0.20 10.18
N VAL A 133 5.62 -0.57 8.96
CA VAL A 133 5.96 0.15 7.72
C VAL A 133 4.72 0.63 7.00
N PHE A 134 3.64 -0.16 7.04
CA PHE A 134 2.35 0.20 6.46
C PHE A 134 1.25 0.19 7.53
N ILE A 135 0.30 1.09 7.34
CA ILE A 135 -0.96 1.12 8.09
C ILE A 135 -2.06 0.72 7.12
N ARG A 136 -2.87 -0.30 7.45
CA ARG A 136 -4.11 -0.56 6.73
C ARG A 136 -5.28 -0.13 7.60
N ARG A 137 -6.16 0.67 7.02
CA ARG A 137 -7.39 1.15 7.64
C ARG A 137 -8.57 0.75 6.79
N TRP A 138 -9.69 0.44 7.42
CA TRP A 138 -10.91 0.15 6.68
C TRP A 138 -12.12 0.83 7.30
N SER A 139 -13.11 1.06 6.44
CA SER A 139 -14.41 1.58 6.81
C SER A 139 -15.50 0.76 6.16
N ILE A 140 -16.52 0.49 6.94
CA ILE A 140 -17.75 -0.19 6.57
C ILE A 140 -18.86 0.81 6.83
N GLN A 141 -19.56 1.23 5.78
CA GLN A 141 -20.68 2.16 5.91
C GLN A 141 -21.92 1.60 5.22
N PRO A 142 -23.11 1.67 5.85
CA PRO A 142 -24.34 1.37 5.15
C PRO A 142 -24.56 2.38 4.01
N LEU A 143 -25.03 1.91 2.86
CA LEU A 143 -25.39 2.81 1.77
C LEU A 143 -26.65 3.59 2.18
N PRO A 144 -26.66 4.94 2.22
CA PRO A 144 -27.80 5.71 2.77
C PRO A 144 -29.15 5.42 2.10
N THR A 145 -29.12 5.05 0.81
CA THR A 145 -30.32 4.72 0.03
C THR A 145 -30.81 3.28 0.24
N ASN A 146 -29.99 2.38 0.78
CA ASN A 146 -30.36 1.00 1.11
C ASN A 146 -29.54 0.47 2.31
N PRO A 147 -29.69 1.09 3.50
CA PRO A 147 -28.76 0.88 4.61
C PRO A 147 -28.82 -0.53 5.20
N ASN A 148 -29.96 -1.21 5.02
CA ASN A 148 -30.17 -2.55 5.56
C ASN A 148 -29.60 -3.66 4.69
N ASN A 149 -29.37 -3.43 3.39
CA ASN A 149 -28.98 -4.50 2.46
C ASN A 149 -27.69 -4.22 1.70
N THR A 150 -27.21 -2.98 1.69
CA THR A 150 -26.00 -2.61 0.97
C THR A 150 -25.04 -1.90 1.90
N ILE A 151 -23.80 -2.39 1.91
CA ILE A 151 -22.67 -1.76 2.60
C ILE A 151 -21.58 -1.38 1.60
N VAL A 152 -20.92 -0.27 1.88
CA VAL A 152 -19.71 0.18 1.20
C VAL A 152 -18.52 -0.20 2.08
N LEU A 153 -17.60 -0.95 1.49
CA LEU A 153 -16.34 -1.34 2.08
C LEU A 153 -15.24 -0.47 1.48
N GLN A 154 -14.46 0.18 2.32
CA GLN A 154 -13.30 0.96 1.90
C GLN A 154 -12.08 0.45 2.63
N VAL A 155 -10.98 0.27 1.91
CA VAL A 155 -9.68 -0.08 2.48
C VAL A 155 -8.67 0.93 1.98
N VAL A 156 -7.92 1.50 2.92
CA VAL A 156 -6.83 2.44 2.66
C VAL A 156 -5.56 1.83 3.23
N VAL A 157 -4.49 1.80 2.43
CA VAL A 157 -3.16 1.39 2.87
C VAL A 157 -2.19 2.52 2.62
N THR A 158 -1.51 2.95 3.68
CA THR A 158 -0.56 4.07 3.63
C THR A 158 0.78 3.66 4.22
N PRO A 159 1.91 4.03 3.60
CA PRO A 159 3.21 3.99 4.26
C PRO A 159 3.22 4.88 5.52
N ILE A 160 3.86 4.45 6.60
CA ILE A 160 4.00 5.25 7.84
C ILE A 160 4.69 6.59 7.59
N THR A 161 5.61 6.65 6.63
CA THR A 161 6.29 7.89 6.21
C THR A 161 5.31 8.92 5.64
N ASN A 162 4.29 8.47 4.90
CA ASN A 162 3.23 9.33 4.38
C ASN A 162 2.35 9.85 5.52
N GLU A 163 2.05 9.00 6.50
CA GLU A 163 1.23 9.36 7.68
C GLU A 163 1.95 10.38 8.57
N ALA A 164 3.26 10.23 8.78
CA ALA A 164 4.08 11.21 9.48
C ALA A 164 4.13 12.56 8.74
N THR A 165 4.02 12.55 7.41
CA THR A 165 3.93 13.78 6.61
C THR A 165 2.58 14.47 6.82
N ARG A 166 1.49 13.72 7.03
CA ARG A 166 0.14 14.26 7.25
C ARG A 166 -0.03 14.92 8.61
N THR A 167 0.54 14.35 9.66
CA THR A 167 0.42 14.90 11.03
C THR A 167 1.00 16.31 11.16
N GLY A 168 1.96 16.69 10.29
CA GLY A 168 2.52 18.04 10.23
C GLY A 168 1.71 19.05 9.42
N VAL A 169 0.62 18.65 8.75
CA VAL A 169 -0.16 19.51 7.85
C VAL A 169 -1.58 19.66 8.36
N THR A 170 -2.00 20.88 8.66
CA THR A 170 -3.41 21.18 8.97
C THR A 170 -4.22 21.22 7.67
N GLY A 171 -5.15 20.30 7.50
CA GLY A 171 -6.01 20.24 6.32
C GLY A 171 -6.80 18.93 6.21
N PRO A 172 -7.69 18.83 5.22
CA PRO A 172 -8.41 17.59 4.96
C PRO A 172 -7.41 16.47 4.59
N TRP A 173 -7.77 15.23 4.93
CA TRP A 173 -6.96 14.08 4.55
C TRP A 173 -6.81 14.03 3.02
N ARG A 174 -5.57 13.93 2.56
CA ARG A 174 -5.24 13.89 1.13
C ARG A 174 -4.43 12.64 0.81
N ARG A 175 -4.74 12.03 -0.32
CA ARG A 175 -3.94 10.94 -0.90
C ARG A 175 -2.55 11.44 -1.29
N LEU A 176 -1.54 10.69 -0.90
CA LEU A 176 -0.15 10.88 -1.25
C LEU A 176 0.30 9.78 -2.21
N PRO A 177 1.38 10.01 -2.99
CA PRO A 177 2.00 8.96 -3.78
C PRO A 177 2.39 7.76 -2.90
N GLY A 178 2.09 6.55 -3.37
CA GLY A 178 2.35 5.32 -2.62
C GLY A 178 1.21 4.88 -1.69
N ASP A 179 0.14 5.65 -1.55
CA ASP A 179 -1.08 5.14 -0.91
C ASP A 179 -1.90 4.28 -1.87
N ALA A 180 -2.57 3.26 -1.35
CA ALA A 180 -3.62 2.52 -2.06
C ALA A 180 -4.98 2.74 -1.41
N VAL A 181 -6.02 2.89 -2.23
CA VAL A 181 -7.41 3.00 -1.78
C VAL A 181 -8.26 2.12 -2.66
N LEU A 182 -8.98 1.18 -2.04
CA LEU A 182 -9.95 0.32 -2.71
C LEU A 182 -11.33 0.57 -2.12
N VAL A 183 -12.32 0.57 -3.00
CA VAL A 183 -13.73 0.68 -2.64
C VAL A 183 -14.47 -0.50 -3.26
N SER A 184 -15.31 -1.14 -2.47
CA SER A 184 -16.19 -2.22 -2.91
C SER A 184 -17.58 -2.01 -2.35
N VAL A 185 -18.58 -2.48 -3.06
CA VAL A 185 -19.96 -2.52 -2.58
C VAL A 185 -20.34 -3.98 -2.36
N LYS A 186 -20.98 -4.27 -1.23
CA LYS A 186 -21.53 -5.59 -0.94
C LYS A 186 -23.03 -5.45 -0.67
N THR A 187 -23.84 -6.13 -1.48
CA THR A 187 -25.30 -6.11 -1.39
C THR A 187 -25.79 -7.51 -1.08
N ARG A 188 -26.71 -7.64 -0.13
CA ARG A 188 -27.43 -8.90 0.11
C ARG A 188 -28.25 -9.21 -1.13
N LYS A 189 -28.09 -10.40 -1.68
CA LYS A 189 -28.97 -10.88 -2.75
C LYS A 189 -29.99 -11.81 -2.12
N ALA A 190 -31.27 -11.56 -2.40
CA ALA A 190 -32.28 -12.60 -2.24
C ALA A 190 -31.93 -13.73 -3.21
N GLN A 191 -32.01 -14.98 -2.76
CA GLN A 191 -31.89 -16.13 -3.64
C GLN A 191 -33.06 -16.20 -4.62
#